data_AF-A0A2N6T2Q9-F1
#
_entry.id   AF-A0A2N6T2Q9-F1
#
_cell.length_a   1.000
_cell.length_b   1.000
_cell.length_c   1.000
_cell.angle_alpha   90.00
_cell.angle_beta   90.00
_cell.angle_gamma   90.00
#
_symmetry.space_group_name_H-M   'P 1'
#
loop_
_entity.id
_entity.type
_entity.pdbx_description
1 polymer ?
#
loop_
_entity_poly.entity_id
_entity_poly.type
_entity_poly.pdbx_seq_one_letter_code
_entity_poly.pdbx_strand_id
1 'polypeptide(L)'
;TASTGTVGDSYDNALAENVNGSYKNELIHTRRWNDVVEVEIATFEWVSWWNETRLHQSLGYRTPVEVETEFWKQNPPQAKIEIKANA
;
A
#
# COMPACT_ATOMS: atom_id res chain seq x y z
N THR A 1 -12.55 0.06 32.91
CA THR A 1 -13.69 -0.24 32.02
C THR A 1 -13.14 -0.40 30.62
N ALA A 2 -13.37 -1.56 30.02
CA ALA A 2 -12.85 -1.93 28.72
C ALA A 2 -13.47 -1.10 27.58
N SER A 3 -12.76 -0.97 26.46
CA SER A 3 -13.36 -1.28 25.16
C SER A 3 -12.29 -1.50 24.09
N THR A 4 -12.41 -2.66 23.48
CA THR A 4 -11.71 -3.24 22.33
C THR A 4 -12.07 -2.45 21.04
N GLY A 5 -11.07 -1.93 20.30
CA GLY A 5 -11.20 -1.32 18.95
C GLY A 5 -11.71 0.14 18.88
N THR A 6 -11.04 1.03 18.10
CA THR A 6 -11.50 2.29 17.40
C THR A 6 -10.33 3.28 17.09
N VAL A 7 -10.35 3.93 15.90
CA VAL A 7 -9.50 4.99 15.28
C VAL A 7 -7.97 4.96 15.49
N GLY A 8 -7.25 4.62 14.42
CA GLY A 8 -5.84 4.96 14.17
C GLY A 8 -4.85 4.05 14.89
N ASP A 9 -4.67 2.82 14.38
CA ASP A 9 -3.54 2.01 14.83
C ASP A 9 -2.25 2.74 14.42
N SER A 10 -1.48 3.19 15.41
CA SER A 10 -0.25 3.96 15.20
C SER A 10 0.74 3.27 14.27
N TYR A 11 0.65 1.94 14.18
CA TYR A 11 1.48 1.13 13.30
C TYR A 11 1.11 1.33 11.82
N ASP A 12 -0.18 1.30 11.49
CA ASP A 12 -0.68 1.56 10.14
C ASP A 12 -0.37 3.01 9.72
N ASN A 13 -0.50 3.96 10.66
CA ASN A 13 -0.16 5.36 10.40
C ASN A 13 1.34 5.53 10.11
N ALA A 14 2.22 4.90 10.88
CA ALA A 14 3.66 4.99 10.67
C ALA A 14 4.11 4.42 9.31
N LEU A 15 3.50 3.32 8.87
CA LEU A 15 3.77 2.75 7.55
C LEU A 15 3.31 3.70 6.43
N ALA A 16 2.07 4.20 6.53
CA ALA A 16 1.54 5.15 5.56
C ALA A 16 2.36 6.44 5.51
N GLU A 17 2.82 6.94 6.67
CA GLU A 17 3.69 8.12 6.78
C GLU A 17 5.03 7.91 6.06
N ASN A 18 5.63 6.72 6.19
CA ASN A 18 6.89 6.40 5.50
C ASN A 18 6.71 6.39 3.96
N VAL A 19 5.66 5.74 3.46
CA VAL A 19 5.35 5.71 2.02
C VAL A 19 5.12 7.14 1.50
N ASN A 20 4.30 7.93 2.22
CA ASN A 20 4.03 9.32 1.85
C ASN A 20 5.29 10.20 1.89
N GLY A 21 6.19 9.98 2.85
CA GLY A 21 7.48 10.67 2.92
C GLY A 21 8.38 10.36 1.74
N SER A 22 8.47 9.07 1.39
CA SER A 22 9.25 8.61 0.22
C SER A 22 8.68 9.18 -1.08
N TYR A 23 7.36 9.11 -1.27
CA TYR A 23 6.66 9.68 -2.42
C TYR A 23 6.95 11.18 -2.60
N LYS A 24 6.84 11.95 -1.52
CA LYS A 24 7.10 13.40 -1.58
C LYS A 24 8.55 13.70 -1.94
N ASN A 25 9.50 13.00 -1.33
CA ASN A 25 10.93 13.27 -1.52
C ASN A 25 11.46 12.80 -2.87
N GLU A 26 11.00 11.64 -3.35
CA GLU A 26 11.50 11.02 -4.58
C GLU A 26 10.77 11.50 -5.83
N LEU A 27 9.50 11.90 -5.71
CA LEU A 27 8.71 12.37 -6.84
C LEU A 27 8.38 13.86 -6.75
N ILE A 28 7.62 14.27 -5.73
CA ILE A 28 7.00 15.60 -5.73
C ILE A 28 8.03 16.73 -5.64
N HIS A 29 9.06 16.58 -4.80
CA HIS A 29 10.05 17.62 -4.55
C HIS A 29 11.20 17.66 -5.56
N THR A 30 11.30 16.69 -6.49
CA THR A 30 12.46 16.60 -7.39
C THR A 30 12.37 17.54 -8.60
N ARG A 31 11.18 18.02 -8.93
CA ARG A 31 10.96 18.95 -10.04
C ARG A 31 9.76 19.86 -9.79
N ARG A 32 9.67 20.92 -10.61
CA ARG A 32 8.46 21.73 -10.71
C ARG A 32 7.48 21.04 -11.66
N TRP A 33 6.21 21.12 -11.33
CA TRP A 33 5.11 20.55 -12.09
C TRP A 33 4.33 21.66 -12.75
N ASN A 34 3.95 21.46 -14.01
CA ASN A 34 3.24 22.48 -14.78
C ASN A 34 1.72 22.35 -14.64
N ASP A 35 1.24 21.12 -14.46
CA ASP A 35 -0.18 20.80 -14.35
C ASP A 35 -0.41 19.58 -13.44
N VAL A 36 -1.64 19.46 -12.93
CA VAL A 36 -2.08 18.34 -12.09
C VAL A 36 -2.05 17.03 -12.88
N VAL A 37 -2.39 17.03 -14.17
CA VAL A 37 -2.35 15.81 -15.01
C VAL A 37 -0.94 15.24 -15.10
N GLU A 38 0.09 16.09 -15.15
CA GLU A 38 1.49 15.65 -15.14
C GLU A 38 1.84 14.94 -13.83
N VAL A 39 1.36 15.48 -12.71
CA VAL A 39 1.53 14.87 -11.37
C VAL A 39 0.80 13.53 -11.31
N GLU A 40 -0.43 13.44 -11.79
CA GLU A 40 -1.23 12.20 -11.76
C GLU A 40 -0.56 11.06 -12.54
N ILE A 41 -0.08 11.33 -13.75
CA ILE A 41 0.64 10.34 -14.56
C ILE A 41 1.90 9.88 -13.82
N ALA A 42 2.70 10.81 -13.34
CA ALA A 42 3.94 10.47 -12.65
C ALA A 42 3.69 9.76 -11.31
N THR A 43 2.57 10.06 -10.65
CA THR A 43 2.11 9.35 -9.44
C THR A 43 1.80 7.90 -9.77
N PHE A 44 1.06 7.67 -10.86
CA PHE A 44 0.72 6.32 -11.30
C PHE A 44 2.00 5.51 -11.61
N GLU A 45 2.94 6.10 -12.34
CA GLU A 45 4.24 5.48 -12.63
C GLU A 45 5.03 5.18 -11.34
N TRP A 46 5.10 6.12 -10.40
CA TRP A 46 5.81 5.93 -9.14
C TRP A 46 5.16 4.83 -8.28
N VAL A 47 3.83 4.76 -8.23
CA VAL A 47 3.09 3.73 -7.47
C VAL A 47 3.31 2.35 -8.09
N SER A 48 3.23 2.21 -9.41
CA SER A 48 3.52 0.94 -10.08
C SER A 48 4.97 0.51 -9.83
N TRP A 49 5.94 1.43 -9.98
CA TRP A 49 7.34 1.14 -9.65
C TRP A 49 7.53 0.73 -8.19
N TRP A 50 6.94 1.44 -7.23
CA TRP A 50 7.04 1.15 -5.80
C TRP A 50 6.52 -0.25 -5.44
N ASN A 51 5.41 -0.67 -6.05
CA ASN A 51 4.73 -1.93 -5.75
C ASN A 51 5.25 -3.14 -6.52
N GLU A 52 5.66 -2.94 -7.78
CA GLU A 52 5.97 -4.04 -8.70
C GLU A 52 7.46 -4.22 -8.96
N THR A 53 8.28 -3.17 -8.76
CA THR A 53 9.70 -3.18 -9.15
C THR A 53 10.66 -2.86 -7.99
N ARG A 54 10.30 -1.93 -7.10
CA ARG A 54 11.17 -1.51 -5.99
C ARG A 54 11.34 -2.63 -4.97
N LEU A 55 12.59 -2.95 -4.66
CA LEU A 55 12.93 -3.86 -3.58
C LEU A 55 12.96 -3.12 -2.24
N HIS A 56 12.31 -3.70 -1.23
CA HIS A 56 12.24 -3.12 0.11
C HIS A 56 13.04 -3.96 1.09
N GLN A 57 13.99 -3.34 1.80
CA GLN A 57 14.81 -4.04 2.79
C GLN A 57 13.96 -4.65 3.91
N SER A 58 12.91 -3.96 4.35
CA SER A 58 11.95 -4.44 5.35
C SER A 58 11.17 -5.67 4.89
N LEU A 59 11.05 -5.90 3.59
CA LEU A 59 10.39 -7.06 2.99
C LEU A 59 11.37 -8.19 2.61
N GLY A 60 12.64 -8.06 2.99
CA GLY A 60 13.69 -9.01 2.62
C GLY A 60 14.14 -8.86 1.17
N TYR A 61 14.23 -7.62 0.67
CA TYR A 61 14.57 -7.32 -0.73
C TYR A 61 13.58 -7.93 -1.73
N ARG A 62 12.29 -7.79 -1.43
CA ARG A 62 11.17 -8.20 -2.28
C ARG A 62 10.25 -7.02 -2.54
N THR A 63 9.41 -7.15 -3.54
CA THR A 63 8.38 -6.16 -3.86
C THR A 63 7.11 -6.38 -3.04
N PRO A 64 6.30 -5.34 -2.79
CA PRO A 64 5.01 -5.50 -2.11
C PRO A 64 4.10 -6.52 -2.81
N VAL A 65 4.07 -6.53 -4.15
CA VAL A 65 3.28 -7.49 -4.93
C VAL A 65 3.72 -8.93 -4.70
N GLU A 66 5.02 -9.20 -4.61
CA GLU A 66 5.53 -10.54 -4.31
C GLU A 66 5.06 -11.01 -2.93
N VAL A 67 5.20 -10.14 -1.92
CA VAL A 67 4.80 -10.45 -0.54
C VAL A 67 3.29 -10.68 -0.44
N GLU A 68 2.49 -9.81 -1.06
CA GLU A 68 1.03 -9.96 -1.08
C GLU A 68 0.60 -11.25 -1.80
N THR A 69 1.22 -11.55 -2.94
CA THR A 69 0.94 -12.77 -3.71
C THR A 69 1.23 -14.03 -2.89
N GLU A 70 2.35 -14.06 -2.18
CA GLU A 70 2.68 -15.17 -1.27
C GLU A 70 1.71 -15.27 -0.10
N PHE A 71 1.33 -14.14 0.50
CA PHE A 71 0.36 -14.09 1.59
C PHE A 71 -0.97 -14.72 1.18
N TRP A 72 -1.53 -14.36 0.02
CA TRP A 72 -2.79 -14.91 -0.49
C TRP A 72 -2.68 -16.38 -0.94
N LYS A 73 -1.51 -16.83 -1.38
CA LYS A 73 -1.26 -18.26 -1.63
C LYS A 73 -1.35 -19.09 -0.35
N GLN A 74 -0.85 -18.56 0.77
CA GLN A 74 -0.86 -19.23 2.06
C GLN A 74 -2.20 -19.08 2.80
N ASN A 75 -2.88 -17.96 2.58
CA ASN A 75 -4.18 -17.63 3.16
C ASN A 75 -5.20 -17.43 2.03
N PRO A 76 -5.60 -18.51 1.33
CA PRO A 76 -6.57 -18.39 0.25
C PRO A 76 -7.83 -17.70 0.82
N PRO A 77 -8.45 -16.76 0.07
CA PRO A 77 -9.64 -16.08 0.55
C PRO A 77 -10.68 -17.13 0.94
N GLN A 78 -11.05 -17.20 2.22
CA GLN A 78 -12.18 -18.01 2.63
C GLN A 78 -13.38 -17.52 1.81
N ALA A 79 -13.97 -18.41 1.02
CA ALA A 79 -15.13 -18.10 0.22
C ALA A 79 -16.18 -17.46 1.12
N LYS A 80 -16.38 -16.15 1.02
CA LYS A 80 -17.52 -15.42 1.63
C LYS A 80 -18.81 -15.80 0.90
N ILE A 81 -19.09 -17.09 0.77
CA ILE A 81 -20.30 -17.65 0.17
C ILE A 81 -20.91 -18.61 1.20
N GLU A 82 -21.36 -18.09 2.35
CA GLU A 82 -22.20 -18.90 3.25
C GLU A 82 -23.20 -18.09 4.09
N ILE A 83 -23.53 -16.86 3.70
CA ILE A 83 -24.56 -16.07 4.42
C ILE A 83 -25.73 -15.62 3.53
N LYS A 84 -25.66 -15.75 2.20
CA LYS A 84 -26.78 -15.38 1.31
C LYS A 84 -27.74 -16.52 0.94
N ALA A 85 -27.59 -17.72 1.51
CA ALA A 85 -28.47 -18.85 1.21
C ALA A 85 -29.69 -18.97 2.15
N ASN A 86 -29.80 -18.13 3.19
CA ASN A 86 -30.90 -18.20 4.18
C ASN A 86 -31.63 -16.85 4.38
N ALA A 87 -31.77 -16.04 3.33
CA ALA A 87 -32.63 -14.85 3.32
C ALA A 87 -33.77 -15.02 2.32
#